data_AF-A0A427FPY5-F1
#
_entry.id   AF-A0A427FPY5-F1
#
_cell.length_a   1.000
_cell.length_b   1.000
_cell.length_c   1.000
_cell.angle_alpha   90.00
_cell.angle_beta   90.00
_cell.angle_gamma   90.00
#
_symmetry.space_group_name_H-M   'P 1'
#
loop_
_entity.id
_entity.type
_entity.pdbx_description
1 polymer ?
#
loop_
_entity_poly.entity_id
_entity_poly.type
_entity_poly.pdbx_seq_one_letter_code
_entity_poly.pdbx_strand_id
1 'polypeptide(L)'
;MRVKDLIEALSALPQDAKIIVDGYETGFDAVHELEQLQVVQVTNPMDFDGQYQLESELSDRSWHQTPEQRQDIRDTIDHGQRLEAVLIRGKRGHLR
;
A
#
# COMPACT_ATOMS: atom_id res chain seq x y z
N MET A 1 3.10 -9.64 -15.13
CA MET A 1 1.71 -9.91 -15.58
C MET A 1 1.50 -9.27 -16.94
N ARG A 2 0.72 -9.87 -17.85
CA ARG A 2 0.33 -9.19 -19.10
C ARG A 2 -0.86 -8.28 -18.83
N VAL A 3 -1.03 -7.23 -19.63
CA VAL A 3 -2.16 -6.29 -19.51
C VAL A 3 -3.52 -7.01 -19.56
N LYS A 4 -3.67 -8.01 -20.43
CA LYS A 4 -4.89 -8.82 -20.53
C LYS A 4 -5.24 -9.49 -19.19
N ASP A 5 -4.27 -10.15 -18.57
CA ASP A 5 -4.47 -10.90 -17.33
C ASP A 5 -4.84 -9.94 -16.18
N LEU A 6 -4.25 -8.72 -16.16
CA LEU A 6 -4.59 -7.67 -15.20
C LEU A 6 -6.05 -7.20 -15.37
N ILE A 7 -6.47 -6.93 -16.61
CA ILE A 7 -7.85 -6.49 -16.89
C ILE A 7 -8.85 -7.56 -16.47
N GLU A 8 -8.58 -8.84 -16.78
CA GLU A 8 -9.43 -9.96 -16.39
C GLU A 8 -9.54 -10.07 -14.86
N ALA A 9 -8.42 -9.94 -14.13
CA ALA A 9 -8.41 -9.98 -12.67
C ALA A 9 -9.20 -8.81 -12.05
N LEU A 10 -9.00 -7.58 -12.54
CA LEU A 10 -9.72 -6.40 -12.06
C LEU A 10 -11.22 -6.45 -12.38
N SER A 11 -11.59 -7.03 -13.53
CA SER A 11 -12.98 -7.16 -13.96
C SER A 11 -13.77 -8.18 -13.12
N ALA A 12 -13.07 -9.05 -12.37
CA ALA A 12 -13.69 -10.00 -11.45
C ALA A 12 -13.98 -9.40 -10.05
N LEU A 13 -13.50 -8.18 -9.76
CA LEU A 13 -13.70 -7.52 -8.47
C LEU A 13 -15.09 -6.86 -8.39
N PRO A 14 -15.60 -6.60 -7.17
CA PRO A 14 -16.77 -5.74 -6.98
C PRO A 14 -16.60 -4.37 -7.64
N GLN A 15 -17.69 -3.79 -8.13
CA GLN A 15 -17.67 -2.50 -8.83
C GLN A 15 -17.13 -1.35 -7.96
N ASP A 16 -17.29 -1.45 -6.65
CA ASP A 16 -16.86 -0.49 -5.64
C ASP A 16 -15.55 -0.88 -4.93
N ALA A 17 -14.85 -1.90 -5.42
CA ALA A 17 -13.59 -2.35 -4.86
C ALA A 17 -12.58 -1.21 -4.77
N LYS A 18 -11.94 -1.07 -3.61
CA LYS A 18 -10.88 -0.09 -3.39
C LYS A 18 -9.57 -0.66 -3.90
N ILE A 19 -8.87 0.13 -4.71
CA ILE A 19 -7.60 -0.27 -5.32
C ILE A 19 -6.48 0.59 -4.76
N ILE A 20 -5.38 -0.04 -4.36
CA ILE A 20 -4.12 0.64 -4.03
C ILE A 20 -3.07 0.18 -5.03
N VAL A 21 -2.29 1.13 -5.51
CA VAL A 21 -1.16 0.85 -6.41
C VAL A 21 0.12 1.14 -5.65
N ASP A 22 0.91 0.10 -5.40
CA ASP A 22 2.26 0.23 -4.88
C ASP A 22 3.22 0.36 -6.07
N GLY A 23 3.64 1.60 -6.33
CA GLY A 23 4.52 1.99 -7.43
C GLY A 23 5.76 2.71 -6.93
N TYR A 24 6.87 2.57 -7.65
CA TYR A 24 8.17 3.11 -7.28
C TYR A 24 8.56 4.33 -8.12
N GLU A 25 9.45 5.18 -7.58
CA GLU A 25 10.06 6.44 -8.09
C GLU A 25 9.81 6.87 -9.54
N THR A 26 9.95 5.97 -10.51
CA THR A 26 9.81 6.29 -11.94
C THR A 26 8.37 6.21 -12.46
N GLY A 27 7.44 5.69 -11.66
CA GLY A 27 6.05 5.42 -12.04
C GLY A 27 5.88 4.24 -13.00
N PHE A 28 6.96 3.53 -13.36
CA PHE A 28 6.92 2.39 -14.26
C PHE A 28 7.29 1.09 -13.53
N ASP A 29 6.28 0.26 -13.27
CA ASP A 29 6.47 -1.06 -12.68
C ASP A 29 5.75 -2.15 -13.47
N ALA A 30 6.44 -3.29 -13.64
CA ALA A 30 5.78 -4.49 -14.10
C ALA A 30 4.90 -5.04 -12.97
N VAL A 31 3.57 -4.97 -13.15
CA VAL A 31 2.62 -5.60 -12.22
C VAL A 31 2.90 -7.10 -12.15
N HIS A 32 3.00 -7.63 -10.94
CA HIS A 32 3.28 -9.06 -10.73
C HIS A 32 2.30 -9.73 -9.79
N GLU A 33 1.60 -8.97 -8.95
CA GLU A 33 0.70 -9.51 -7.93
C GLU A 33 -0.50 -8.58 -7.70
N LEU A 34 -1.67 -9.19 -7.47
CA LEU A 34 -2.85 -8.54 -6.92
C LEU A 34 -3.20 -9.29 -5.63
N GLU A 35 -3.34 -8.56 -4.54
CA GLU A 35 -3.58 -9.13 -3.21
C GLU A 35 -4.69 -8.33 -2.50
N GLN A 36 -5.71 -9.01 -1.97
CA GLN A 36 -6.69 -8.36 -1.12
C GLN A 36 -6.17 -8.33 0.31
N LEU A 37 -6.08 -7.13 0.88
CA LEU A 37 -5.48 -6.92 2.20
C LEU A 37 -6.13 -5.75 2.94
N GLN A 38 -5.85 -5.66 4.23
CA GLN A 38 -6.26 -4.54 5.07
C GLN A 38 -5.18 -3.47 5.06
N VAL A 39 -5.59 -2.23 4.80
CA VAL A 39 -4.74 -1.05 4.92
C VAL A 39 -5.30 -0.08 5.94
N VAL A 40 -4.44 0.82 6.41
CA VAL A 40 -4.77 1.89 7.33
C VAL A 40 -4.40 3.22 6.71
N GLN A 41 -5.34 4.17 6.73
CA GLN A 41 -5.06 5.54 6.36
C GLN A 41 -4.14 6.19 7.40
N VAL A 42 -3.01 6.74 6.93
CA VAL A 42 -2.04 7.45 7.78
C VAL A 42 -2.66 8.77 8.24
N THR A 43 -2.56 9.07 9.54
CA THR A 43 -3.13 10.30 10.13
C THR A 43 -2.40 11.57 9.68
N ASN A 44 -1.07 11.47 9.52
CA ASN A 44 -0.20 12.56 9.09
C ASN A 44 0.73 12.07 7.95
N PRO A 45 0.22 11.88 6.73
CA PRO A 45 1.04 11.39 5.62
C PRO A 45 2.05 12.46 5.21
N MET A 46 3.33 12.11 5.16
CA MET A 46 4.31 12.94 4.45
C MET A 46 4.02 12.89 2.95
N ASP A 47 4.31 13.99 2.24
CA ASP A 47 4.00 14.16 0.82
C ASP A 47 4.47 12.99 -0.08
N PHE A 48 5.53 12.27 0.33
CA PHE A 48 6.16 11.20 -0.45
C PHE A 48 5.92 9.78 0.08
N ASP A 49 5.39 9.61 1.30
CA ASP A 49 5.31 8.30 1.98
C ASP A 49 3.98 7.55 1.75
N GLY A 50 3.10 8.13 0.92
CA GLY A 50 1.78 7.59 0.64
C GLY A 50 0.77 7.84 1.77
N GLN A 51 -0.51 7.74 1.43
CA GLN A 51 -1.62 8.00 2.37
C GLN A 51 -2.09 6.76 3.12
N TYR A 52 -1.60 5.57 2.73
CA TYR A 52 -2.03 4.29 3.27
C TYR A 52 -0.82 3.42 3.58
N GLN A 53 -0.92 2.65 4.66
CA GLN A 53 0.06 1.62 5.03
C GLN A 53 -0.63 0.27 5.17
N LEU A 54 0.12 -0.80 4.97
CA LEU A 54 -0.36 -2.15 5.25
C LEU A 54 -0.53 -2.33 6.76
N GLU A 55 -1.68 -2.87 7.21
CA GLU A 55 -1.91 -3.12 8.64
C GLU A 55 -0.83 -4.04 9.23
N SER A 56 -0.36 -5.02 8.45
CA SER A 56 0.69 -5.95 8.85
C SER A 56 2.04 -5.26 9.13
N GLU A 57 2.31 -4.11 8.50
CA GLU A 57 3.59 -3.39 8.61
C GLU A 57 3.60 -2.37 9.75
N LEU A 58 2.45 -2.01 10.32
CA LEU A 58 2.36 -1.01 11.40
C LEU A 58 3.17 -1.40 12.64
N SER A 59 3.31 -2.71 12.89
CA SER A 59 4.03 -3.24 14.05
C SER A 59 5.54 -3.47 13.81
N ASP A 60 5.98 -3.52 12.55
CA ASP A 60 7.32 -4.01 12.20
C ASP A 60 8.36 -2.88 12.03
N ARG A 61 7.93 -1.62 12.05
CA ARG A 61 8.83 -0.47 11.89
C ARG A 61 9.55 -0.11 13.21
N SER A 62 10.39 -1.02 13.72
CA SER A 62 11.09 -0.82 15.00
C SER A 62 12.52 -0.26 14.89
N TRP A 63 13.05 -0.03 13.69
CA TRP A 63 14.46 0.37 13.51
C TRP A 63 14.56 1.66 12.69
N HIS A 64 15.03 2.74 13.34
CA HIS A 64 15.32 4.09 12.79
C HIS A 64 14.16 5.10 12.66
N GLN A 65 13.30 5.22 13.68
CA GLN A 65 12.28 6.29 13.71
C GLN A 65 12.61 7.43 14.66
N THR A 66 12.38 8.66 14.20
CA THR A 66 12.35 9.85 15.06
C THR A 66 11.18 9.76 16.05
N PRO A 67 11.19 10.52 17.16
CA PRO A 67 10.06 10.56 18.09
C PRO A 67 8.73 10.95 17.42
N GLU A 68 8.77 11.86 16.45
CA GLU A 68 7.61 12.31 15.69
C GLU A 68 7.03 11.16 14.86
N GLN A 69 7.86 10.43 14.13
CA GLN A 69 7.43 9.28 13.33
C GLN A 69 6.80 8.17 14.18
N ARG A 70 7.30 7.97 15.40
CA ARG A 70 6.69 7.01 16.35
C ARG A 70 5.33 7.47 16.83
N GLN A 71 5.16 8.77 17.06
CA GLN A 71 3.87 9.32 17.45
C GLN A 71 2.87 9.19 16.30
N ASP A 72 3.27 9.52 15.07
CA ASP A 72 2.42 9.40 13.89
C ASP A 72 1.97 7.94 13.64
N ILE A 73 2.85 6.96 13.88
CA ILE A 73 2.49 5.54 13.79
C ILE A 73 1.52 5.14 14.89
N ARG A 74 1.73 5.59 16.14
CA ARG A 74 0.76 5.34 17.22
C ARG A 74 -0.59 5.95 16.90
N ASP A 75 -0.62 7.20 16.42
CA ASP A 75 -1.85 7.88 16.03
C ASP A 75 -2.53 7.14 14.86
N THR A 76 -1.76 6.63 13.90
CA THR A 76 -2.28 5.80 12.80
C THR A 76 -2.85 4.47 13.31
N ILE A 77 -2.18 3.81 14.26
CA ILE A 77 -2.69 2.58 14.87
C ILE A 77 -4.00 2.87 15.62
N ASP A 78 -4.05 3.93 16.40
CA ASP A 78 -5.17 4.23 17.30
C ASP A 78 -6.37 4.87 16.57
N HIS A 79 -6.12 5.65 15.51
CA HIS A 79 -7.12 6.51 14.89
C HIS A 79 -7.22 6.36 13.37
N GLY A 80 -6.27 5.67 12.74
CA GLY A 80 -6.27 5.46 11.29
C GLY A 80 -7.47 4.63 10.84
N GLN A 81 -8.10 5.09 9.75
CA GLN A 81 -9.23 4.38 9.16
C GLN A 81 -8.75 3.11 8.47
N ARG A 82 -9.35 1.97 8.84
CA ARG A 82 -9.11 0.69 8.20
C ARG A 82 -10.06 0.44 7.05
N LEU A 83 -9.54 -0.06 5.95
CA LEU A 83 -10.33 -0.53 4.82
C LEU A 83 -9.72 -1.78 4.20
N GLU A 84 -10.57 -2.59 3.57
CA GLU A 84 -10.11 -3.62 2.65
C GLU A 84 -9.85 -3.00 1.28
N ALA A 85 -8.72 -3.35 0.70
CA ALA A 85 -8.34 -2.93 -0.64
C ALA A 85 -7.65 -4.07 -1.39
N VAL A 86 -7.70 -4.01 -2.72
CA VAL A 86 -6.83 -4.81 -3.58
C VAL A 86 -5.58 -4.00 -3.87
N LEU A 87 -4.44 -4.53 -3.41
CA LEU A 87 -3.12 -4.02 -3.71
C LEU A 87 -2.67 -4.54 -5.06
N ILE A 88 -2.37 -3.64 -6.00
CA ILE A 88 -1.63 -3.94 -7.22
C ILE A 88 -0.16 -3.69 -6.92
N ARG A 89 0.63 -4.76 -6.86
CA ARG A 89 2.05 -4.68 -6.50
C ARG A 89 2.93 -4.62 -7.75
N GLY A 90 3.69 -3.53 -7.86
CA GLY A 90 4.80 -3.41 -8.79
C GLY A 90 5.96 -4.34 -8.42
N LYS A 91 6.74 -4.79 -9.40
CA LYS A 91 7.93 -5.62 -9.14
C LYS A 91 9.07 -4.74 -8.61
N ARG A 92 9.18 -4.60 -7.29
CA ARG A 92 10.28 -3.91 -6.61
C ARG A 92 11.64 -4.36 -7.14
N GLY A 93 12.39 -3.45 -7.75
CA GLY A 93 13.82 -3.60 -8.00
C GLY A 93 14.25 -4.75 -8.91
N HIS A 94 13.63 -4.97 -10.08
CA HIS A 94 14.18 -5.92 -11.07
C HIS A 94 15.45 -5.45 -11.82
N LEU A 95 16.18 -4.51 -11.21
CA LEU A 95 17.56 -4.17 -11.52
C LEU A 95 18.42 -4.38 -10.26
N ARG A 96 18.55 -5.64 -9.82
CA ARG A 96 19.76 -6.17 -9.19
C ARG A 96 20.00 -7.58 -9.68
#